data_AF-A0A5A8E6H7-F1
#
_entry.id   AF-A0A5A8E6H7-F1
#
_cell.length_a   1.000
_cell.length_b   1.000
_cell.length_c   1.000
_cell.angle_alpha   90.00
_cell.angle_beta   90.00
_cell.angle_gamma   90.00
#
_symmetry.space_group_name_H-M   'P 1'
#
loop_
_entity.id
_entity.type
_entity.pdbx_description
1 polymer ?
#
loop_
_entity_poly.entity_id
_entity_poly.type
_entity_poly.pdbx_seq_one_letter_code
_entity_poly.pdbx_strand_id
1 'polypeptide(L)'
;MPRPASTPRSSGIQVSEDDAAIARRIRMTAAVRQPRVRFDVIVALATIYTAFMAPFQAAFGNVHELQAVEALTEALFVLHIWTEFRTAFEDPHKPGELISSLPRIARRYCRGWFLPDAVASFPFEILLVVLEAVAHSSIGSVNTSNVLRALAVLRVLRLLRVGRLWVIARRLKVTAFVRLARLLFSFVLGAHIIACLFWSLPYLERYSGQYASLPPLLQAGPQSWAEMNGLMDESVAARTQYTFSIYWTVATLVSVGYGDVHAVSVGEQAFSVVVMTAGAITYSVLFGSVATLLASLNAHEAKFRQKIDAVDAFMRELRLPKRLQQRVRSYFDFSFSRQIEGRAVLEELPVTLQGEILDWAHRQMLLQCPATSSAEPQFIQLLSLKLEQVIALPDEFIFSAGDAATELFWVKEGEVVILNGGVEEGAMVSWLPEEEEEEEDDDVDIDNVGGAGGGGVGVGVGGSRAGAGFGFQEPTDGWQAGHAASA
;
A
#
# COMPACT_ATOMS: atom_id res chain seq x y z
N MET A 1 -56.12 -37.81 -0.28
CA MET A 1 -54.96 -37.88 0.64
C MET A 1 -53.68 -37.73 -0.16
N PRO A 2 -53.01 -36.56 -0.13
CA PRO A 2 -51.70 -36.38 -0.74
C PRO A 2 -50.57 -36.72 0.25
N ARG A 3 -49.45 -37.24 -0.27
CA ARG A 3 -48.22 -37.57 0.47
C ARG A 3 -47.52 -36.30 0.98
N PRO A 4 -46.84 -36.31 2.14
CA PRO A 4 -46.06 -35.18 2.60
C PRO A 4 -44.75 -35.04 1.81
N ALA A 5 -44.39 -33.79 1.56
CA ALA A 5 -43.19 -33.36 0.84
C ALA A 5 -41.91 -33.68 1.64
N SER A 6 -40.88 -34.14 0.93
CA SER A 6 -39.53 -34.37 1.46
C SER A 6 -38.82 -33.06 1.80
N THR A 7 -38.29 -32.96 3.01
CA THR A 7 -37.36 -31.91 3.45
C THR A 7 -36.06 -31.91 2.64
N PRO A 8 -35.46 -30.75 2.29
CA PRO A 8 -34.17 -30.71 1.61
C PRO A 8 -33.05 -31.06 2.60
N ARG A 9 -32.20 -32.03 2.22
CA ARG A 9 -30.96 -32.34 2.95
C ARG A 9 -30.01 -31.14 2.84
N SER A 10 -29.59 -30.61 3.98
CA SER A 10 -28.45 -29.69 4.07
C SER A 10 -27.21 -30.34 3.44
N SER A 11 -26.63 -29.69 2.43
CA SER A 11 -25.37 -30.06 1.82
C SER A 11 -24.20 -29.79 2.77
N GLY A 12 -24.08 -30.64 3.80
CA GLY A 12 -22.85 -30.73 4.58
C GLY A 12 -21.75 -31.33 3.70
N ILE A 13 -20.59 -30.70 3.69
CA ILE A 13 -19.38 -31.21 3.05
C ILE A 13 -19.03 -32.55 3.74
N GLN A 14 -19.42 -33.67 3.13
CA GLN A 14 -19.03 -34.99 3.61
C GLN A 14 -17.58 -35.25 3.17
N VAL A 15 -16.65 -35.01 4.09
CA VAL A 15 -15.27 -35.48 3.97
C VAL A 15 -15.29 -36.96 4.34
N SER A 16 -14.89 -37.83 3.40
CA SER A 16 -14.67 -39.27 3.63
C SER A 16 -13.76 -39.49 4.86
N GLU A 17 -14.11 -40.42 5.75
CA GLU A 17 -13.34 -40.69 6.99
C GLU A 17 -11.88 -41.10 6.72
N ASP A 18 -11.61 -41.73 5.57
CA ASP A 18 -10.25 -42.04 5.12
C ASP A 18 -9.48 -40.79 4.65
N ASP A 19 -10.18 -39.81 4.06
CA ASP A 19 -9.60 -38.53 3.67
C ASP A 19 -9.34 -37.60 4.86
N ALA A 20 -10.10 -37.75 5.96
CA ALA A 20 -9.93 -37.01 7.20
C ALA A 20 -8.65 -37.41 7.96
N ALA A 21 -8.30 -38.70 7.94
CA ALA A 21 -7.04 -39.21 8.51
C ALA A 21 -5.81 -38.74 7.72
N ILE A 22 -5.91 -38.65 6.38
CA ILE A 22 -4.87 -38.09 5.50
C ILE A 22 -4.86 -36.55 5.60
N ALA A 23 -6.00 -35.91 5.90
CA ALA A 23 -6.11 -34.47 6.11
C ALA A 23 -5.39 -33.98 7.36
N ARG A 24 -5.35 -34.81 8.42
CA ARG A 24 -4.74 -34.44 9.70
C ARG A 24 -3.21 -34.44 9.71
N ARG A 25 -2.53 -35.15 8.80
CA ARG A 25 -1.09 -35.39 8.98
C ARG A 25 -0.17 -34.27 8.48
N ILE A 26 -0.42 -33.63 7.33
CA ILE A 26 0.49 -32.58 6.82
C ILE A 26 -0.21 -31.63 5.84
N ARG A 27 -1.25 -30.89 6.25
CA ARG A 27 -1.92 -29.94 5.34
C ARG A 27 -1.91 -28.52 5.92
N MET A 28 -1.08 -27.66 5.35
CA MET A 28 -1.27 -26.21 5.47
C MET A 28 -2.32 -25.84 4.41
N THR A 29 -3.51 -25.45 4.85
CA THR A 29 -4.51 -24.86 3.96
C THR A 29 -4.00 -23.49 3.51
N ALA A 30 -3.97 -23.24 2.20
CA ALA A 30 -3.43 -21.99 1.65
C ALA A 30 -4.17 -20.71 2.09
N ALA A 31 -5.36 -20.83 2.68
CA ALA A 31 -6.25 -19.69 2.90
C ALA A 31 -6.64 -19.40 4.36
N VAL A 32 -6.35 -20.25 5.34
CA VAL A 32 -7.01 -20.12 6.67
C VAL A 32 -6.08 -20.22 7.88
N ARG A 33 -4.89 -20.81 7.77
CA ARG A 33 -3.99 -20.96 8.94
C ARG A 33 -3.02 -19.79 9.08
N GLN A 34 -3.20 -18.98 10.12
CA GLN A 34 -2.25 -17.93 10.56
C GLN A 34 -0.76 -18.31 10.49
N PRO A 35 -0.31 -19.53 10.88
CA PRO A 35 1.12 -19.88 10.78
C PRO A 35 1.65 -19.92 9.34
N ARG A 36 0.81 -20.24 8.36
CA ARG A 36 1.23 -20.24 6.95
C ARG A 36 1.44 -18.83 6.44
N VAL A 37 0.55 -17.90 6.80
CA VAL A 37 0.67 -16.48 6.45
C VAL A 37 1.95 -15.90 7.04
N ARG A 38 2.24 -16.20 8.32
CA ARG A 38 3.50 -15.78 8.97
C ARG A 38 4.73 -16.32 8.24
N PHE A 39 4.71 -17.60 7.85
CA PHE A 39 5.80 -18.20 7.08
C PHE A 39 5.96 -17.54 5.69
N ASP A 40 4.87 -17.31 4.96
CA ASP A 40 4.90 -16.61 3.66
C ASP A 40 5.48 -15.19 3.79
N VAL A 41 5.20 -14.48 4.90
CA VAL A 41 5.79 -13.16 5.22
C VAL A 41 7.30 -13.27 5.48
N ILE A 42 7.75 -14.26 6.26
CA ILE A 42 9.19 -14.49 6.51
C ILE A 42 9.92 -14.77 5.20
N VAL A 43 9.35 -15.60 4.33
CA VAL A 43 9.89 -15.87 2.99
C VAL A 43 9.91 -14.61 2.12
N ALA A 44 8.89 -13.76 2.20
CA ALA A 44 8.86 -12.48 1.49
C ALA A 44 9.98 -11.54 1.96
N LEU A 45 10.21 -11.43 3.28
CA LEU A 45 11.30 -10.63 3.84
C LEU A 45 12.68 -11.15 3.42
N ALA A 46 12.88 -12.48 3.47
CA ALA A 46 14.10 -13.10 2.97
C ALA A 46 14.29 -12.86 1.46
N THR A 47 13.20 -12.89 0.68
CA THR A 47 13.25 -12.59 -0.75
C THR A 47 13.70 -11.15 -0.99
N ILE A 48 13.16 -10.19 -0.26
CA ILE A 48 13.57 -8.78 -0.32
C ILE A 48 15.05 -8.65 0.01
N TYR A 49 15.52 -9.23 1.12
CA TYR A 49 16.94 -9.24 1.49
C TYR A 49 17.83 -9.78 0.35
N THR A 50 17.50 -10.96 -0.19
CA THR A 50 18.30 -11.54 -1.28
C THR A 50 18.25 -10.75 -2.58
N ALA A 51 17.15 -10.01 -2.84
CA ALA A 51 17.02 -9.20 -4.04
C ALA A 51 17.99 -8.01 -4.05
N PHE A 52 18.35 -7.47 -2.88
CA PHE A 52 19.37 -6.44 -2.74
C PHE A 52 20.78 -7.03 -2.58
N MET A 53 20.93 -8.08 -1.76
CA MET A 53 22.27 -8.61 -1.48
C MET A 53 22.88 -9.35 -2.66
N ALA A 54 22.09 -10.05 -3.49
CA ALA A 54 22.65 -10.83 -4.59
C ALA A 54 23.32 -9.96 -5.68
N PRO A 55 22.68 -8.89 -6.21
CA PRO A 55 23.36 -7.97 -7.13
C PRO A 55 24.52 -7.22 -6.47
N PHE A 56 24.35 -6.79 -5.21
CA PHE A 56 25.40 -6.11 -4.46
C PHE A 56 26.67 -6.96 -4.39
N GLN A 57 26.55 -8.22 -3.97
CA GLN A 57 27.73 -9.08 -3.83
C GLN A 57 28.33 -9.50 -5.16
N ALA A 58 27.51 -9.63 -6.21
CA ALA A 58 28.01 -9.87 -7.56
C ALA A 58 28.87 -8.70 -8.07
N ALA A 59 28.52 -7.45 -7.69
CA ALA A 59 29.22 -6.25 -8.11
C ALA A 59 30.40 -5.86 -7.19
N PHE A 60 30.19 -5.85 -5.88
CA PHE A 60 31.12 -5.30 -4.88
C PHE A 60 31.83 -6.38 -4.03
N GLY A 61 31.52 -7.66 -4.22
CA GLY A 61 32.12 -8.78 -3.49
C GLY A 61 31.37 -9.20 -2.22
N ASN A 62 31.88 -10.26 -1.59
CA ASN A 62 31.23 -10.87 -0.42
C ASN A 62 31.41 -10.03 0.86
N VAL A 63 30.36 -9.98 1.67
CA VAL A 63 30.40 -9.39 3.01
C VAL A 63 30.53 -10.52 4.03
N HIS A 64 31.75 -10.80 4.47
CA HIS A 64 32.04 -11.96 5.33
C HIS A 64 31.22 -11.99 6.63
N GLU A 65 30.88 -10.83 7.19
CA GLU A 65 30.07 -10.71 8.41
C GLU A 65 28.64 -11.25 8.27
N LEU A 66 28.11 -11.38 7.04
CA LEU A 66 26.72 -11.76 6.77
C LEU A 66 26.55 -13.21 6.27
N GLN A 67 27.63 -14.00 6.25
CA GLN A 67 27.59 -15.39 5.75
C GLN A 67 26.57 -16.29 6.48
N ALA A 68 26.42 -16.11 7.80
CA ALA A 68 25.44 -16.86 8.57
C ALA A 68 23.99 -16.54 8.14
N VAL A 69 23.71 -15.26 7.84
CA VAL A 69 22.41 -14.81 7.35
C VAL A 69 22.13 -15.38 5.96
N GLU A 70 23.13 -15.40 5.08
CA GLU A 70 23.01 -16.01 3.75
C GLU A 70 22.67 -17.49 3.84
N ALA A 71 23.41 -18.26 4.62
CA ALA A 71 23.15 -19.69 4.82
C ALA A 71 21.74 -19.94 5.40
N LEU A 72 21.31 -19.11 6.36
CA LEU A 72 19.96 -19.18 6.92
C LEU A 72 18.88 -18.90 5.85
N THR A 73 19.08 -17.87 5.03
CA THR A 73 18.13 -17.56 3.95
C THR A 73 18.07 -18.68 2.92
N GLU A 74 19.19 -19.28 2.54
CA GLU A 74 19.23 -20.44 1.63
C GLU A 74 18.46 -21.64 2.20
N ALA A 75 18.69 -21.98 3.48
CA ALA A 75 17.95 -23.03 4.17
C ALA A 75 16.43 -22.73 4.22
N LEU A 76 16.05 -21.47 4.46
CA LEU A 76 14.66 -21.03 4.44
C LEU A 76 14.00 -21.24 3.07
N PHE A 77 14.71 -20.96 1.97
CA PHE A 77 14.16 -21.16 0.61
C PHE A 77 14.01 -22.63 0.26
N VAL A 78 14.94 -23.49 0.69
CA VAL A 78 14.78 -24.95 0.54
C VAL A 78 13.57 -25.44 1.34
N LEU A 79 13.40 -24.96 2.57
CA LEU A 79 12.21 -25.24 3.39
C LEU A 79 10.94 -24.74 2.69
N HIS A 80 10.96 -23.54 2.11
CA HIS A 80 9.84 -23.00 1.35
C HIS A 80 9.45 -23.92 0.20
N ILE A 81 10.38 -24.36 -0.65
CA ILE A 81 10.13 -25.33 -1.72
C ILE A 81 9.48 -26.60 -1.16
N TRP A 82 10.00 -27.14 -0.06
CA TRP A 82 9.45 -28.33 0.60
C TRP A 82 8.01 -28.13 1.10
N THR A 83 7.69 -26.93 1.61
CA THR A 83 6.32 -26.59 2.03
C THR A 83 5.37 -26.39 0.85
N GLU A 84 5.84 -25.89 -0.30
CA GLU A 84 5.02 -25.71 -1.50
C GLU A 84 4.51 -27.07 -2.02
N PHE A 85 5.32 -28.12 -1.94
CA PHE A 85 4.89 -29.49 -2.25
C PHE A 85 3.83 -30.06 -1.30
N ARG A 86 3.57 -29.39 -0.17
CA ARG A 86 2.62 -29.81 0.89
C ARG A 86 1.45 -28.85 1.08
N THR A 87 1.39 -27.78 0.30
CA THR A 87 0.35 -26.75 0.45
C THR A 87 -0.82 -27.05 -0.47
N ALA A 88 -2.01 -27.18 0.11
CA ALA A 88 -3.23 -27.39 -0.67
C ALA A 88 -3.61 -26.11 -1.43
N PHE A 89 -4.16 -26.25 -2.64
CA PHE A 89 -4.57 -25.13 -3.48
C PHE A 89 -6.07 -25.20 -3.80
N GLU A 90 -6.67 -24.06 -4.08
CA GLU A 90 -8.08 -23.95 -4.47
C GLU A 90 -8.27 -24.25 -5.97
N ASP A 91 -9.33 -24.98 -6.31
CA ASP A 91 -9.64 -25.29 -7.71
C ASP A 91 -10.08 -24.01 -8.46
N PRO A 92 -9.39 -23.60 -9.55
CA PRO A 92 -9.78 -22.44 -10.34
C PRO A 92 -11.20 -22.50 -10.92
N HIS A 93 -11.75 -23.70 -11.10
CA HIS A 93 -13.08 -23.91 -11.68
C HIS A 93 -14.19 -24.00 -10.63
N LYS A 94 -13.84 -24.16 -9.36
CA LYS A 94 -14.77 -24.33 -8.25
C LYS A 94 -14.28 -23.56 -7.02
N PRO A 95 -14.61 -22.27 -6.92
CA PRO A 95 -14.23 -21.46 -5.77
C PRO A 95 -14.77 -22.10 -4.47
N GLY A 96 -13.93 -22.17 -3.45
CA GLY A 96 -14.19 -22.82 -2.17
C GLY A 96 -13.75 -24.29 -2.07
N GLU A 97 -13.46 -24.98 -3.18
CA GLU A 97 -13.02 -26.38 -3.15
C GLU A 97 -11.48 -26.47 -3.06
N LEU A 98 -10.97 -26.99 -1.93
CA LEU A 98 -9.53 -27.18 -1.69
C LEU A 98 -9.06 -28.56 -2.17
N ILE A 99 -8.14 -28.58 -3.13
CA ILE A 99 -7.49 -29.80 -3.61
C ILE A 99 -6.28 -30.13 -2.72
N SER A 100 -6.34 -31.29 -2.08
CA SER A 100 -5.35 -31.72 -1.09
C SER A 100 -4.52 -32.96 -1.49
N SER A 101 -4.68 -33.45 -2.72
CA SER A 101 -3.97 -34.64 -3.18
C SER A 101 -2.52 -34.31 -3.57
N LEU A 102 -1.56 -34.96 -2.90
CA LEU A 102 -0.11 -34.74 -3.10
C LEU A 102 0.34 -34.85 -4.57
N PRO A 103 -0.10 -35.85 -5.37
CA PRO A 103 0.30 -35.93 -6.78
C PRO A 103 -0.21 -34.74 -7.62
N ARG A 104 -1.40 -34.21 -7.30
CA ARG A 104 -1.95 -33.05 -8.01
C ARG A 104 -1.22 -31.77 -7.61
N ILE A 105 -0.91 -31.59 -6.33
CA ILE A 105 -0.09 -30.48 -5.81
C ILE A 105 1.29 -30.49 -6.47
N ALA A 106 1.99 -31.63 -6.45
CA ALA A 106 3.31 -31.77 -7.05
C ALA A 106 3.28 -31.47 -8.57
N ARG A 107 2.33 -32.03 -9.32
CA ARG A 107 2.20 -31.77 -10.76
C ARG A 107 1.95 -30.29 -11.06
N ARG A 108 1.09 -29.64 -10.26
CA ARG A 108 0.77 -28.22 -10.40
C ARG A 108 1.97 -27.33 -10.09
N TYR A 109 2.75 -27.68 -9.08
CA TYR A 109 3.94 -26.95 -8.68
C TYR A 109 5.09 -27.13 -9.69
N CYS A 110 5.36 -28.37 -10.12
CA CYS A 110 6.39 -28.70 -11.12
C CYS A 110 6.14 -28.04 -12.48
N ARG A 111 4.87 -27.89 -12.90
CA ARG A 111 4.51 -27.21 -14.16
C ARG A 111 4.58 -25.68 -14.07
N GLY A 112 4.68 -25.12 -12.86
CA GLY A 112 4.68 -23.68 -12.62
C GLY A 112 6.00 -23.20 -12.03
N TRP A 113 6.01 -23.01 -10.71
CA TRP A 113 7.04 -22.27 -9.99
C TRP A 113 8.23 -23.09 -9.52
N PHE A 114 8.20 -24.42 -9.63
CA PHE A 114 9.30 -25.26 -9.17
C PHE A 114 10.64 -24.93 -9.85
N LEU A 115 10.66 -24.74 -11.17
CA LEU A 115 11.91 -24.50 -11.90
C LEU A 115 12.56 -23.15 -11.51
N PRO A 116 11.86 -22.00 -11.51
CA PRO A 116 12.41 -20.75 -11.00
C PRO A 116 12.91 -20.85 -9.56
N ASP A 117 12.15 -21.49 -8.66
CA ASP A 117 12.53 -21.64 -7.26
C ASP A 117 13.76 -22.53 -7.08
N ALA A 118 13.86 -23.62 -7.85
CA ALA A 118 14.99 -24.54 -7.82
C ALA A 118 16.27 -23.87 -8.35
N VAL A 119 16.19 -23.18 -9.49
CA VAL A 119 17.32 -22.43 -10.06
C VAL A 119 17.79 -21.35 -9.10
N ALA A 120 16.87 -20.58 -8.52
CA ALA A 120 17.24 -19.52 -7.59
C ALA A 120 17.79 -20.04 -6.24
N SER A 121 17.45 -21.27 -5.85
CA SER A 121 17.92 -21.92 -4.62
C SER A 121 19.10 -22.83 -4.81
N PHE A 122 19.63 -22.91 -6.03
CA PHE A 122 20.80 -23.69 -6.31
C PHE A 122 22.03 -23.06 -5.61
N PRO A 123 22.82 -23.85 -4.88
CA PRO A 123 23.99 -23.37 -4.16
C PRO A 123 25.16 -23.16 -5.14
N PHE A 124 25.06 -22.12 -5.97
CA PHE A 124 26.06 -21.81 -6.99
C PHE A 124 27.45 -21.69 -6.38
N GLU A 125 27.60 -21.00 -5.24
CA GLU A 125 28.90 -20.82 -4.57
C GLU A 125 29.64 -22.13 -4.28
N ILE A 126 28.93 -23.14 -3.78
CA ILE A 126 29.52 -24.45 -3.49
C ILE A 126 29.92 -25.14 -4.79
N LEU A 127 29.07 -25.09 -5.82
CA LEU A 127 29.41 -25.63 -7.15
C LEU A 127 30.67 -24.96 -7.69
N LEU A 128 30.83 -23.65 -7.50
CA LEU A 128 31.98 -22.89 -7.97
C LEU A 128 33.26 -23.25 -7.23
N VAL A 129 33.23 -23.33 -5.90
CA VAL A 129 34.39 -23.75 -5.09
C VAL A 129 34.82 -25.17 -5.44
N VAL A 130 33.86 -26.08 -5.66
CA VAL A 130 34.15 -27.46 -6.08
C VAL A 130 34.76 -27.47 -7.48
N LEU A 131 34.20 -26.72 -8.43
CA LEU A 131 34.73 -26.62 -9.79
C LEU A 131 36.15 -26.03 -9.79
N GLU A 132 36.40 -25.01 -8.98
CA GLU A 132 37.71 -24.42 -8.80
C GLU A 132 38.70 -25.44 -8.21
N ALA A 133 38.34 -26.15 -7.14
CA ALA A 133 39.18 -27.18 -6.53
C ALA A 133 39.54 -28.31 -7.53
N VAL A 134 38.58 -28.71 -8.37
CA VAL A 134 38.81 -29.70 -9.43
C VAL A 134 39.70 -29.14 -10.56
N ALA A 135 39.49 -27.89 -10.97
CA ALA A 135 40.28 -27.24 -12.02
C ALA A 135 41.75 -27.05 -11.61
N HIS A 136 42.01 -26.62 -10.38
CA HIS A 136 43.37 -26.49 -9.83
C HIS A 136 44.13 -27.82 -9.76
N SER A 137 43.40 -28.94 -9.63
CA SER A 137 44.01 -30.28 -9.61
C SER A 137 44.38 -30.82 -11.01
N SER A 138 43.92 -30.18 -12.10
CA SER A 138 44.03 -30.73 -13.46
C SER A 138 44.63 -29.78 -14.51
N ILE A 139 44.60 -28.45 -14.33
CA ILE A 139 45.09 -27.49 -15.33
C ILE A 139 45.75 -26.30 -14.63
N GLY A 140 47.05 -26.07 -14.91
CA GLY A 140 47.80 -24.95 -14.37
C GLY A 140 47.29 -23.59 -14.85
N SER A 141 47.23 -22.64 -13.91
CA SER A 141 47.20 -21.18 -14.12
C SER A 141 46.09 -20.65 -15.03
N VAL A 142 44.83 -20.95 -14.72
CA VAL A 142 43.72 -20.08 -15.13
C VAL A 142 43.62 -18.96 -14.11
N ASN A 143 43.47 -17.69 -14.52
CA ASN A 143 43.26 -16.56 -13.61
C ASN A 143 41.93 -16.73 -12.85
N THR A 144 41.97 -17.46 -11.73
CA THR A 144 40.78 -17.91 -11.00
C THR A 144 39.97 -16.77 -10.43
N SER A 145 40.60 -15.65 -10.09
CA SER A 145 39.92 -14.43 -9.63
C SER A 145 38.88 -13.91 -10.63
N ASN A 146 39.12 -14.03 -11.93
CA ASN A 146 38.27 -13.48 -12.97
C ASN A 146 37.12 -14.43 -13.32
N VAL A 147 37.40 -15.74 -13.30
CA VAL A 147 36.39 -16.80 -13.45
C VAL A 147 35.41 -16.77 -12.29
N LEU A 148 35.89 -16.62 -11.05
CA LEU A 148 35.05 -16.47 -9.86
C LEU A 148 34.16 -15.22 -9.92
N ARG A 149 34.68 -14.07 -10.39
CA ARG A 149 33.87 -12.85 -10.58
C ARG A 149 32.81 -13.01 -11.68
N ALA A 150 33.17 -13.60 -12.82
CA ALA A 150 32.21 -13.86 -13.90
C ALA A 150 31.09 -14.81 -13.45
N LEU A 151 31.42 -15.79 -12.60
CA LEU A 151 30.46 -16.76 -12.09
C LEU A 151 29.63 -16.21 -10.93
N ALA A 152 30.10 -15.19 -10.21
CA ALA A 152 29.29 -14.46 -9.24
C ALA A 152 28.06 -13.78 -9.88
N VAL A 153 28.05 -13.53 -11.19
CA VAL A 153 26.86 -13.07 -11.94
C VAL A 153 25.72 -14.09 -11.88
N LEU A 154 26.00 -15.39 -11.72
CA LEU A 154 24.96 -16.42 -11.56
C LEU A 154 24.10 -16.18 -10.31
N ARG A 155 24.59 -15.42 -9.31
CA ARG A 155 23.79 -14.99 -8.15
C ARG A 155 22.59 -14.14 -8.54
N VAL A 156 22.63 -13.44 -9.68
CA VAL A 156 21.51 -12.66 -10.21
C VAL A 156 20.31 -13.56 -10.52
N LEU A 157 20.51 -14.87 -10.76
CA LEU A 157 19.41 -15.83 -10.90
C LEU A 157 18.53 -15.92 -9.65
N ARG A 158 19.04 -15.50 -8.48
CA ARG A 158 18.23 -15.36 -7.24
C ARG A 158 17.08 -14.36 -7.41
N LEU A 159 17.19 -13.39 -8.33
CA LEU A 159 16.12 -12.42 -8.63
C LEU A 159 14.86 -13.08 -9.21
N LEU A 160 14.93 -14.31 -9.76
CA LEU A 160 13.75 -15.05 -10.20
C LEU A 160 12.71 -15.21 -9.08
N ARG A 161 13.15 -15.22 -7.82
CA ARG A 161 12.28 -15.29 -6.63
C ARG A 161 11.44 -14.04 -6.41
N VAL A 162 11.87 -12.87 -6.90
CA VAL A 162 11.13 -11.61 -6.73
C VAL A 162 9.72 -11.72 -7.34
N GLY A 163 9.54 -12.55 -8.37
CA GLY A 163 8.23 -12.88 -8.94
C GLY A 163 7.23 -13.46 -7.91
N ARG A 164 7.71 -14.10 -6.84
CA ARG A 164 6.86 -14.61 -5.75
C ARG A 164 6.20 -13.50 -4.93
N LEU A 165 6.86 -12.35 -4.76
CA LEU A 165 6.27 -11.19 -4.08
C LEU A 165 4.98 -10.75 -4.76
N TRP A 166 4.89 -10.91 -6.08
CA TRP A 166 3.66 -10.60 -6.83
C TRP A 166 2.52 -11.59 -6.53
N VAL A 167 2.83 -12.88 -6.37
CA VAL A 167 1.85 -13.90 -5.99
C VAL A 167 1.32 -13.64 -4.57
N ILE A 168 2.19 -13.23 -3.65
CA ILE A 168 1.83 -12.90 -2.26
C ILE A 168 1.01 -11.60 -2.23
N ALA A 169 1.45 -10.56 -2.95
CA ALA A 169 0.76 -9.27 -2.99
C ALA A 169 -0.67 -9.37 -3.53
N ARG A 170 -0.96 -10.30 -4.45
CA ARG A 170 -2.31 -10.58 -4.93
C ARG A 170 -3.30 -11.03 -3.86
N ARG A 171 -2.82 -11.52 -2.71
CA ARG A 171 -3.67 -11.93 -1.58
C ARG A 171 -4.08 -10.76 -0.70
N LEU A 172 -3.41 -9.61 -0.81
CA LEU A 172 -3.73 -8.42 -0.03
C LEU A 172 -4.90 -7.67 -0.69
N LYS A 173 -6.00 -7.49 0.04
CA LYS A 173 -7.23 -6.85 -0.44
C LYS A 173 -7.10 -5.32 -0.64
N VAL A 174 -6.01 -4.69 -0.16
CA VAL A 174 -5.78 -3.24 -0.25
C VAL A 174 -5.15 -2.87 -1.60
N THR A 175 -5.97 -2.75 -2.64
CA THR A 175 -5.48 -2.75 -4.03
C THR A 175 -4.67 -1.51 -4.45
N ALA A 176 -5.05 -0.30 -4.00
CA ALA A 176 -4.39 0.95 -4.41
C ALA A 176 -3.03 1.15 -3.72
N PHE A 177 -2.99 1.02 -2.39
CA PHE A 177 -1.75 1.16 -1.62
C PHE A 177 -0.73 0.07 -1.98
N VAL A 178 -1.17 -1.19 -2.10
CA VAL A 178 -0.30 -2.30 -2.52
C VAL A 178 0.24 -2.08 -3.94
N ARG A 179 -0.55 -1.49 -4.84
CA ARG A 179 -0.10 -1.13 -6.19
C ARG A 179 1.02 -0.09 -6.15
N LEU A 180 0.87 0.97 -5.37
CA LEU A 180 1.91 2.01 -5.22
C LEU A 180 3.16 1.45 -4.52
N ALA A 181 3.00 0.74 -3.40
CA ALA A 181 4.11 0.13 -2.67
C ALA A 181 4.92 -0.81 -3.56
N ARG A 182 4.24 -1.61 -4.40
CA ARG A 182 4.90 -2.47 -5.41
C ARG A 182 5.69 -1.65 -6.43
N LEU A 183 5.13 -0.56 -6.94
CA LEU A 183 5.78 0.31 -7.91
C LEU A 183 7.03 0.98 -7.32
N LEU A 184 6.92 1.51 -6.10
CA LEU A 184 8.03 2.08 -5.34
C LEU A 184 9.12 1.05 -5.09
N PHE A 185 8.75 -0.15 -4.63
CA PHE A 185 9.70 -1.24 -4.43
C PHE A 185 10.43 -1.61 -5.73
N SER A 186 9.71 -1.72 -6.85
CA SER A 186 10.32 -1.98 -8.17
C SER A 186 11.25 -0.86 -8.61
N PHE A 187 10.92 0.41 -8.34
CA PHE A 187 11.78 1.55 -8.64
C PHE A 187 13.08 1.52 -7.83
N VAL A 188 12.99 1.30 -6.51
CA VAL A 188 14.17 1.23 -5.62
C VAL A 188 15.05 0.03 -5.98
N LEU A 189 14.46 -1.15 -6.21
CA LEU A 189 15.20 -2.34 -6.62
C LEU A 189 15.85 -2.15 -8.00
N GLY A 190 15.14 -1.52 -8.95
CA GLY A 190 15.68 -1.18 -10.27
C GLY A 190 16.87 -0.23 -10.18
N ALA A 191 16.77 0.83 -9.38
CA ALA A 191 17.87 1.75 -9.11
C ALA A 191 19.07 1.03 -8.48
N HIS A 192 18.84 0.14 -7.53
CA HIS A 192 19.90 -0.67 -6.93
C HIS A 192 20.59 -1.58 -7.96
N ILE A 193 19.82 -2.29 -8.80
CA ILE A 193 20.38 -3.16 -9.84
C ILE A 193 21.19 -2.35 -10.86
N ILE A 194 20.66 -1.21 -11.31
CA ILE A 194 21.36 -0.32 -12.24
C ILE A 194 22.66 0.21 -11.63
N ALA A 195 22.68 0.56 -10.35
CA ALA A 195 23.90 0.98 -9.65
C ALA A 195 24.96 -0.14 -9.62
N CYS A 196 24.55 -1.37 -9.30
CA CYS A 196 25.43 -2.54 -9.34
C CYS A 196 25.97 -2.81 -10.76
N LEU A 197 25.13 -2.65 -11.79
CA LEU A 197 25.54 -2.76 -13.18
C LEU A 197 26.54 -1.67 -13.56
N PHE A 198 26.28 -0.41 -13.20
CA PHE A 198 27.14 0.72 -13.47
C PHE A 198 28.55 0.54 -12.87
N TRP A 199 28.66 -0.02 -11.66
CA TRP A 199 29.93 -0.44 -11.07
C TRP A 199 30.64 -1.56 -11.83
N SER A 200 29.90 -2.50 -12.41
CA SER A 200 30.49 -3.61 -13.15
C SER A 200 31.02 -3.22 -14.54
N LEU A 201 30.54 -2.11 -15.13
CA LEU A 201 30.87 -1.72 -16.51
C LEU A 201 32.37 -1.53 -16.78
N PRO A 202 33.14 -0.79 -15.96
CA PRO A 202 34.57 -0.60 -16.21
C PRO A 202 35.35 -1.92 -16.28
N TYR A 203 34.94 -2.92 -15.50
CA TYR A 203 35.55 -4.25 -15.53
C TYR A 203 35.23 -4.97 -16.85
N LEU A 204 33.98 -4.92 -17.31
CA LEU A 204 33.55 -5.53 -18.58
C LEU A 204 34.27 -4.91 -19.78
N GLU A 205 34.45 -3.59 -19.79
CA GLU A 205 35.14 -2.88 -20.87
C GLU A 205 36.66 -3.10 -20.87
N ARG A 206 37.26 -3.30 -19.70
CA ARG A 206 38.68 -3.69 -19.61
C ARG A 206 38.93 -5.06 -20.25
N TYR A 207 37.96 -5.98 -20.21
CA TYR A 207 38.05 -7.28 -20.88
C TYR A 207 37.79 -7.21 -22.39
N SER A 208 36.98 -6.27 -22.88
CA SER A 208 36.71 -6.15 -24.32
C SER A 208 37.93 -5.64 -25.11
N GLY A 209 39.00 -5.21 -24.43
CA GLY A 209 40.25 -4.75 -25.05
C GLY A 209 40.08 -3.46 -25.86
N GLN A 210 38.94 -2.77 -25.69
CA GLN A 210 38.52 -1.65 -26.52
C GLN A 210 39.49 -0.46 -26.44
N TYR A 211 40.22 -0.35 -25.32
CA TYR A 211 41.24 0.67 -25.07
C TYR A 211 42.63 0.32 -25.60
N ALA A 212 42.91 -0.97 -25.86
CA ALA A 212 44.23 -1.42 -26.32
C ALA A 212 44.53 -0.95 -27.77
N SER A 213 43.51 -0.57 -28.53
CA SER A 213 43.62 -0.09 -29.91
C SER A 213 43.63 1.44 -30.05
N LEU A 214 43.47 2.20 -28.96
CA LEU A 214 43.45 3.66 -29.00
C LEU A 214 44.87 4.26 -29.16
N PRO A 215 45.03 5.42 -29.84
CA PRO A 215 46.30 6.14 -29.88
C PRO A 215 46.83 6.48 -28.47
N PRO A 216 48.17 6.51 -28.24
CA PRO A 216 48.77 6.73 -26.91
C PRO A 216 48.32 8.00 -26.18
N LEU A 217 47.99 9.07 -26.92
CA LEU A 217 47.49 10.33 -26.33
C LEU A 217 46.08 10.20 -25.74
N LEU A 218 45.26 9.26 -26.24
CA LEU A 218 43.92 8.97 -25.74
C LEU A 218 43.93 7.90 -24.64
N GLN A 219 45.03 7.14 -24.51
CA GLN A 219 45.24 6.21 -23.39
C GLN A 219 45.68 6.91 -22.09
N ALA A 220 46.08 8.19 -22.16
CA ALA A 220 46.64 8.92 -21.02
C ALA A 220 45.59 9.48 -20.04
N GLY A 221 44.31 9.54 -20.43
CA GLY A 221 43.20 9.98 -19.57
C GLY A 221 42.55 8.83 -18.78
N PRO A 222 41.69 9.13 -17.79
CA PRO A 222 40.89 8.10 -17.13
C PRO A 222 40.02 7.40 -18.17
N GLN A 223 40.02 6.06 -18.15
CA GLN A 223 39.33 5.25 -19.16
C GLN A 223 37.90 4.86 -18.72
N SER A 224 37.51 5.20 -17.50
CA SER A 224 36.20 4.89 -16.94
C SER A 224 35.75 5.92 -15.92
N TRP A 225 34.44 5.96 -15.64
CA TRP A 225 33.87 6.81 -14.60
C TRP A 225 34.49 6.52 -13.21
N ALA A 226 34.75 5.25 -12.91
CA ALA A 226 35.27 4.83 -11.60
C ALA A 226 36.76 5.20 -11.43
N GLU A 227 37.55 5.13 -12.49
CA GLU A 227 38.95 5.58 -12.48
C GLU A 227 39.03 7.11 -12.34
N MET A 228 38.20 7.86 -13.06
CA MET A 228 38.13 9.33 -12.96
C MET A 228 37.84 9.80 -11.52
N ASN A 229 37.07 9.01 -10.76
CA ASN A 229 36.71 9.30 -9.38
C ASN A 229 37.64 8.64 -8.33
N GLY A 230 38.74 8.01 -8.76
CA GLY A 230 39.70 7.36 -7.84
C GLY A 230 39.11 6.18 -7.06
N LEU A 231 38.07 5.51 -7.58
CA LEU A 231 37.34 4.43 -6.88
C LEU A 231 37.93 3.04 -7.11
N MET A 232 38.89 2.93 -8.04
CA MET A 232 39.53 1.66 -8.43
C MET A 232 40.66 1.23 -7.50
N ASP A 233 41.08 2.09 -6.58
CA ASP A 233 42.11 1.77 -5.61
C ASP A 233 41.60 0.71 -4.61
N GLU A 234 42.41 -0.32 -4.34
CA GLU A 234 42.03 -1.41 -3.42
C GLU A 234 41.77 -0.94 -1.98
N SER A 235 42.26 0.25 -1.62
CA SER A 235 42.04 0.88 -0.31
C SER A 235 40.61 1.43 -0.15
N VAL A 236 39.87 1.61 -1.23
CA VAL A 236 38.54 2.19 -1.22
C VAL A 236 37.51 1.14 -0.81
N ALA A 237 36.80 1.40 0.29
CA ALA A 237 35.78 0.49 0.78
C ALA A 237 34.61 0.33 -0.20
N ALA A 238 34.06 -0.89 -0.30
CA ALA A 238 32.89 -1.22 -1.12
C ALA A 238 31.67 -0.32 -0.87
N ARG A 239 31.51 0.17 0.37
CA ARG A 239 30.45 1.13 0.72
C ARG A 239 30.60 2.44 -0.05
N THR A 240 31.82 2.97 -0.15
CA THR A 240 32.10 4.21 -0.89
C THR A 240 31.81 4.04 -2.37
N GLN A 241 32.27 2.94 -2.96
CA GLN A 241 32.01 2.59 -4.36
C GLN A 241 30.49 2.51 -4.64
N TYR A 242 29.75 1.80 -3.78
CA TYR A 242 28.30 1.70 -3.87
C TYR A 242 27.61 3.05 -3.73
N THR A 243 28.04 3.91 -2.80
CA THR A 243 27.47 5.25 -2.61
C THR A 243 27.59 6.09 -3.88
N PHE A 244 28.74 6.08 -4.55
CA PHE A 244 28.92 6.78 -5.83
C PHE A 244 28.01 6.20 -6.92
N SER A 245 27.93 4.88 -7.04
CA SER A 245 27.09 4.23 -8.06
C SER A 245 25.60 4.49 -7.88
N ILE A 246 25.08 4.40 -6.64
CA ILE A 246 23.66 4.66 -6.36
C ILE A 246 23.34 6.15 -6.46
N TYR A 247 24.26 7.03 -6.05
CA TYR A 247 24.12 8.47 -6.23
C TYR A 247 23.93 8.84 -7.71
N TRP A 248 24.83 8.36 -8.57
CA TRP A 248 24.71 8.58 -10.02
C TRP A 248 23.41 8.03 -10.58
N THR A 249 23.02 6.83 -10.16
CA THR A 249 21.81 6.17 -10.64
C THR A 249 20.55 6.94 -10.23
N VAL A 250 20.43 7.34 -8.96
CA VAL A 250 19.27 8.11 -8.48
C VAL A 250 19.21 9.47 -9.15
N ALA A 251 20.35 10.18 -9.25
CA ALA A 251 20.41 11.48 -9.93
C ALA A 251 19.99 11.37 -11.42
N THR A 252 20.33 10.27 -12.07
CA THR A 252 19.97 9.98 -13.47
C THR A 252 18.49 9.60 -13.61
N LEU A 253 17.98 8.70 -12.77
CA LEU A 253 16.59 8.23 -12.84
C LEU A 253 15.57 9.33 -12.50
N VAL A 254 15.93 10.25 -11.60
CA VAL A 254 15.09 11.39 -11.20
C VAL A 254 15.35 12.63 -12.08
N SER A 255 16.18 12.50 -13.12
CA SER A 255 16.50 13.57 -14.08
C SER A 255 17.12 14.84 -13.48
N VAL A 256 17.87 14.71 -12.38
CA VAL A 256 18.62 15.82 -11.76
C VAL A 256 19.96 16.02 -12.47
N GLY A 257 20.75 14.94 -12.62
CA GLY A 257 21.97 14.92 -13.42
C GLY A 257 23.00 16.00 -13.11
N TYR A 258 23.54 16.04 -11.88
CA TYR A 258 24.56 17.04 -11.47
C TYR A 258 25.82 17.07 -12.34
N GLY A 259 26.21 15.94 -12.95
CA GLY A 259 27.32 15.83 -13.89
C GLY A 259 28.70 15.63 -13.25
N ASP A 260 28.79 15.60 -11.93
CA ASP A 260 29.99 15.28 -11.16
C ASP A 260 30.44 13.82 -11.33
N VAL A 261 29.49 12.88 -11.31
CA VAL A 261 29.69 11.50 -11.77
C VAL A 261 29.05 11.35 -13.14
N HIS A 262 29.82 10.92 -14.13
CA HIS A 262 29.32 10.73 -15.49
C HIS A 262 30.11 9.65 -16.23
N ALA A 263 29.48 9.10 -17.27
CA ALA A 263 30.10 8.15 -18.18
C ALA A 263 31.25 8.81 -18.96
N VAL A 264 32.41 8.17 -18.96
CA VAL A 264 33.62 8.62 -19.67
C VAL A 264 33.74 7.87 -20.98
N SER A 265 33.51 6.55 -20.97
CA SER A 265 33.66 5.72 -22.16
C SER A 265 32.43 5.72 -23.07
N VAL A 266 32.61 5.33 -24.33
CA VAL A 266 31.50 5.19 -25.29
C VAL A 266 30.49 4.12 -24.83
N GLY A 267 30.97 3.03 -24.20
CA GLY A 267 30.09 1.98 -23.69
C GLY A 267 29.31 2.41 -22.46
N GLU A 268 29.96 3.11 -21.53
CA GLU A 268 29.30 3.77 -20.39
C GLU A 268 28.28 4.81 -20.84
N GLN A 269 28.58 5.58 -21.89
CA GLN A 269 27.66 6.57 -22.47
C GLN A 269 26.45 5.90 -23.11
N ALA A 270 26.66 4.84 -23.89
CA ALA A 270 25.58 4.07 -24.49
C ALA A 270 24.66 3.44 -23.42
N PHE A 271 25.25 2.88 -22.36
CA PHE A 271 24.50 2.39 -21.20
C PHE A 271 23.72 3.52 -20.53
N SER A 272 24.33 4.68 -20.33
CA SER A 272 23.70 5.85 -19.72
C SER A 272 22.48 6.34 -20.51
N VAL A 273 22.56 6.37 -21.85
CA VAL A 273 21.42 6.73 -22.72
C VAL A 273 20.24 5.77 -22.53
N VAL A 274 20.52 4.46 -22.44
CA VAL A 274 19.48 3.44 -22.19
C VAL A 274 18.86 3.64 -20.80
N VAL A 275 19.68 3.84 -19.77
CA VAL A 275 19.23 4.07 -18.39
C VAL A 275 18.42 5.35 -18.27
N MET A 276 18.85 6.45 -18.89
CA MET A 276 18.12 7.72 -18.91
C MET A 276 16.75 7.58 -19.55
N THR A 277 16.66 6.88 -20.69
CA THR A 277 15.40 6.65 -21.39
C THR A 277 14.45 5.80 -20.55
N ALA A 278 14.92 4.68 -20.00
CA ALA A 278 14.14 3.81 -19.13
C ALA A 278 13.73 4.51 -17.82
N GLY A 279 14.63 5.33 -17.27
CA GLY A 279 14.42 6.13 -16.07
C GLY A 279 13.30 7.16 -16.24
N ALA A 280 13.33 7.94 -17.32
CA ALA A 280 12.30 8.92 -17.63
C ALA A 280 10.90 8.28 -17.72
N ILE A 281 10.78 7.13 -18.39
CA ILE A 281 9.51 6.38 -18.49
C ILE A 281 9.05 5.92 -17.10
N THR A 282 9.94 5.27 -16.34
CA THR A 282 9.59 4.69 -15.04
C THR A 282 9.24 5.76 -14.02
N TYR A 283 9.99 6.87 -13.98
CA TYR A 283 9.75 8.01 -13.10
C TYR A 283 8.41 8.68 -13.42
N SER A 284 8.06 8.84 -14.71
CA SER A 284 6.77 9.38 -15.14
C SER A 284 5.59 8.51 -14.67
N VAL A 285 5.71 7.18 -14.77
CA VAL A 285 4.70 6.23 -14.28
C VAL A 285 4.55 6.29 -12.76
N LEU A 286 5.67 6.46 -12.04
CA LEU A 286 5.68 6.63 -10.59
C LEU A 286 4.92 7.88 -10.17
N PHE A 287 5.25 9.03 -10.77
CA PHE A 287 4.55 10.29 -10.50
C PHE A 287 3.06 10.20 -10.81
N GLY A 288 2.68 9.65 -11.97
CA GLY A 288 1.28 9.46 -12.34
C GLY A 288 0.51 8.54 -11.37
N SER A 289 1.17 7.52 -10.82
CA SER A 289 0.56 6.61 -9.84
C SER A 289 0.33 7.29 -8.49
N VAL A 290 1.27 8.14 -8.05
CA VAL A 290 1.11 8.95 -6.83
C VAL A 290 -0.02 9.96 -7.00
N ALA A 291 -0.07 10.66 -8.13
CA ALA A 291 -1.15 11.59 -8.45
C ALA A 291 -2.53 10.91 -8.45
N THR A 292 -2.62 9.71 -9.05
CA THR A 292 -3.86 8.92 -9.05
C THR A 292 -4.27 8.51 -7.64
N LEU A 293 -3.31 8.10 -6.80
CA LEU A 293 -3.60 7.75 -5.40
C LEU A 293 -4.13 8.97 -4.64
N LEU A 294 -3.49 10.13 -4.78
CA LEU A 294 -3.92 11.36 -4.12
C LEU A 294 -5.33 11.78 -4.57
N ALA A 295 -5.63 11.67 -5.87
CA ALA A 295 -6.96 11.89 -6.41
C ALA A 295 -7.99 10.89 -5.84
N SER A 296 -7.61 9.63 -5.63
CA SER A 296 -8.49 8.61 -5.06
C SER A 296 -8.78 8.83 -3.57
N LEU A 297 -7.79 9.28 -2.80
CA LEU A 297 -7.97 9.62 -1.37
C LEU A 297 -8.95 10.78 -1.19
N ASN A 298 -8.88 11.75 -2.09
CA ASN A 298 -9.76 12.93 -2.08
C ASN A 298 -11.02 12.75 -2.92
N ALA A 299 -11.32 11.53 -3.41
CA ALA A 299 -12.42 11.31 -4.36
C ALA A 299 -13.80 11.63 -3.77
N HIS A 300 -14.03 11.32 -2.49
CA HIS A 300 -15.30 11.61 -1.81
C HIS A 300 -15.54 13.12 -1.71
N GLU A 301 -14.54 13.86 -1.23
CA GLU A 301 -14.60 15.32 -1.12
C GLU A 301 -14.72 15.99 -2.51
N ALA A 302 -14.01 15.47 -3.51
CA ALA A 302 -14.10 15.96 -4.88
C ALA A 302 -15.51 15.79 -5.48
N LYS A 303 -16.16 14.63 -5.26
CA LYS A 303 -17.55 14.40 -5.68
C LYS A 303 -18.52 15.35 -4.99
N PHE A 304 -18.37 15.56 -3.68
CA PHE A 304 -19.22 16.49 -2.95
C PHE A 304 -19.05 17.93 -3.47
N ARG A 305 -17.82 18.36 -3.71
CA ARG A 305 -17.53 19.68 -4.27
C ARG A 305 -18.19 19.87 -5.64
N GLN A 306 -18.13 18.86 -6.52
CA GLN A 306 -18.85 18.87 -7.80
C GLN A 306 -20.37 19.00 -7.63
N LYS A 307 -20.96 18.35 -6.61
CA LYS A 307 -22.39 18.47 -6.29
C LYS A 307 -22.74 19.89 -5.86
N ILE A 308 -21.94 20.50 -4.98
CA ILE A 308 -22.13 21.90 -4.56
C ILE A 308 -22.03 22.86 -5.75
N ASP A 309 -21.06 22.67 -6.64
CA ASP A 309 -20.90 23.51 -7.84
C ASP A 309 -22.15 23.45 -8.75
N ALA A 310 -22.74 22.26 -8.91
CA ALA A 310 -23.98 22.07 -9.66
C ALA A 310 -25.18 22.75 -8.98
N VAL A 311 -25.30 22.65 -7.65
CA VAL A 311 -26.32 23.34 -6.86
C VAL A 311 -26.17 24.86 -6.99
N ASP A 312 -24.94 25.38 -6.91
CA ASP A 312 -24.65 26.80 -7.09
C ASP A 312 -24.98 27.30 -8.50
N ALA A 313 -24.79 26.47 -9.53
CA ALA A 313 -25.23 26.78 -10.88
C ALA A 313 -26.77 26.88 -10.98
N PHE A 314 -27.48 25.92 -10.41
CA PHE A 314 -28.95 25.89 -10.37
C PHE A 314 -29.54 27.09 -9.62
N MET A 315 -28.98 27.44 -8.46
CA MET A 315 -29.43 28.60 -7.68
C MET A 315 -29.21 29.93 -8.42
N ARG A 316 -28.13 30.03 -9.23
CA ARG A 316 -27.85 31.21 -10.06
C ARG A 316 -28.84 31.32 -11.23
N GLU A 317 -29.18 30.21 -11.86
CA GLU A 317 -30.17 30.16 -12.94
C GLU A 317 -31.55 30.65 -12.46
N LEU A 318 -31.97 30.18 -11.29
CA LEU A 318 -33.22 30.61 -10.64
C LEU A 318 -33.16 32.01 -10.01
N ARG A 319 -31.98 32.65 -9.99
CA ARG A 319 -31.73 33.98 -9.36
C ARG A 319 -32.23 34.05 -7.91
N LEU A 320 -31.97 33.00 -7.12
CA LEU A 320 -32.42 32.94 -5.74
C LEU A 320 -31.81 34.06 -4.88
N PRO A 321 -32.53 34.59 -3.87
CA PRO A 321 -31.98 35.58 -2.94
C PRO A 321 -30.84 35.00 -2.10
N LYS A 322 -29.84 35.83 -1.76
CA LYS A 322 -28.61 35.40 -1.04
C LYS A 322 -28.89 34.63 0.26
N ARG A 323 -29.93 35.01 1.00
CA ARG A 323 -30.34 34.33 2.24
C ARG A 323 -30.74 32.87 2.00
N LEU A 324 -31.49 32.60 0.92
CA LEU A 324 -31.89 31.24 0.57
C LEU A 324 -30.70 30.43 0.06
N GLN A 325 -29.81 31.04 -0.73
CA GLN A 325 -28.58 30.38 -1.18
C GLN A 325 -27.70 29.93 -0.02
N GLN A 326 -27.53 30.79 1.00
CA GLN A 326 -26.78 30.44 2.21
C GLN A 326 -27.42 29.27 2.95
N ARG A 327 -28.75 29.25 3.14
CA ARG A 327 -29.46 28.13 3.76
C ARG A 327 -29.23 26.81 3.01
N VAL A 328 -29.33 26.82 1.68
CA VAL A 328 -29.09 25.62 0.87
C VAL A 328 -27.65 25.12 1.01
N ARG A 329 -26.65 26.00 1.02
CA ARG A 329 -25.25 25.59 1.26
C ARG A 329 -25.06 25.00 2.65
N SER A 330 -25.58 25.67 3.69
CA SER A 330 -25.52 25.16 5.07
C SER A 330 -26.17 23.78 5.21
N TYR A 331 -27.27 23.53 4.51
CA TYR A 331 -27.89 22.20 4.45
C TYR A 331 -26.95 21.15 3.87
N PHE A 332 -26.34 21.41 2.71
CA PHE A 332 -25.44 20.45 2.08
C PHE A 332 -24.13 20.25 2.86
N ASP A 333 -23.56 21.31 3.45
CA ASP A 333 -22.37 21.20 4.30
C ASP A 333 -22.64 20.34 5.54
N PHE A 334 -23.78 20.59 6.22
CA PHE A 334 -24.21 19.79 7.37
C PHE A 334 -24.53 18.34 6.95
N SER A 335 -25.22 18.16 5.83
CA SER A 335 -25.55 16.85 5.27
C SER A 335 -24.28 16.05 4.93
N PHE A 336 -23.25 16.67 4.35
CA PHE A 336 -21.99 15.98 4.01
C PHE A 336 -21.22 15.53 5.24
N SER A 337 -21.20 16.34 6.31
CA SER A 337 -20.55 15.95 7.57
C SER A 337 -21.21 14.74 8.25
N ARG A 338 -22.46 14.43 7.89
CA ARG A 338 -23.28 13.37 8.50
C ARG A 338 -23.69 12.24 7.56
N GLN A 339 -23.46 12.39 6.25
CA GLN A 339 -23.71 11.33 5.28
C GLN A 339 -22.58 10.31 5.33
N ILE A 340 -22.85 9.19 5.97
CA ILE A 340 -22.37 7.90 5.47
C ILE A 340 -23.29 7.58 4.29
N GLU A 341 -22.79 7.09 3.16
CA GLU A 341 -23.60 6.59 2.01
C GLU A 341 -24.41 5.32 2.39
N GLY A 342 -25.05 5.30 3.56
CA GLY A 342 -25.66 4.12 4.17
C GLY A 342 -26.78 3.55 3.30
N ARG A 343 -27.62 4.38 2.69
CA ARG A 343 -28.76 3.90 1.88
C ARG A 343 -28.30 3.19 0.59
N ALA A 344 -27.29 3.73 -0.10
CA ALA A 344 -26.73 3.12 -1.30
C ALA A 344 -26.02 1.79 -0.98
N VAL A 345 -25.29 1.72 0.14
CA VAL A 345 -24.65 0.49 0.60
C VAL A 345 -25.68 -0.55 1.04
N LEU A 346 -26.76 -0.13 1.69
CA LEU A 346 -27.86 -1.02 2.08
C LEU A 346 -28.54 -1.64 0.86
N GLU A 347 -28.75 -0.89 -0.22
CA GLU A 347 -29.37 -1.40 -1.45
C GLU A 347 -28.55 -2.50 -2.16
N GLU A 348 -27.23 -2.54 -1.97
CA GLU A 348 -26.36 -3.60 -2.50
C GLU A 348 -26.41 -4.91 -1.68
N LEU A 349 -26.93 -4.85 -0.44
CA LEU A 349 -26.99 -6.00 0.45
C LEU A 349 -28.26 -6.83 0.23
N PRO A 350 -28.24 -8.15 0.48
CA PRO A 350 -29.44 -8.95 0.60
C PRO A 350 -30.40 -8.40 1.67
N VAL A 351 -31.71 -8.48 1.43
CA VAL A 351 -32.76 -7.93 2.32
C VAL A 351 -32.65 -8.41 3.78
N THR A 352 -32.18 -9.64 4.01
CA THR A 352 -31.97 -10.17 5.37
C THR A 352 -30.90 -9.38 6.12
N LEU A 353 -29.78 -9.07 5.47
CA LEU A 353 -28.69 -8.28 6.07
C LEU A 353 -29.07 -6.81 6.20
N GLN A 354 -29.85 -6.26 5.25
CA GLN A 354 -30.42 -4.92 5.40
C GLN A 354 -31.27 -4.81 6.67
N GLY A 355 -32.17 -5.78 6.89
CA GLY A 355 -33.04 -5.81 8.06
C GLY A 355 -32.29 -5.94 9.38
N GLU A 356 -31.21 -6.73 9.43
CA GLU A 356 -30.35 -6.86 10.62
C GLU A 356 -29.60 -5.55 10.93
N ILE A 357 -29.02 -4.91 9.92
CA ILE A 357 -28.28 -3.64 10.09
C ILE A 357 -29.24 -2.51 10.52
N LEU A 358 -30.41 -2.43 9.88
CA LEU A 358 -31.39 -1.40 10.16
C LEU A 358 -32.08 -1.59 11.51
N ASP A 359 -32.36 -2.83 11.92
CA ASP A 359 -32.81 -3.11 13.30
C ASP A 359 -31.75 -2.62 14.29
N TRP A 360 -30.49 -3.01 14.11
CA TRP A 360 -29.42 -2.55 15.00
C TRP A 360 -29.31 -1.02 15.06
N ALA A 361 -29.40 -0.33 13.92
CA ALA A 361 -29.25 1.12 13.83
C ALA A 361 -30.40 1.92 14.47
N HIS A 362 -31.63 1.40 14.48
CA HIS A 362 -32.83 2.14 14.88
C HIS A 362 -33.51 1.60 16.15
N ARG A 363 -33.22 0.36 16.56
CA ARG A 363 -33.92 -0.34 17.64
C ARG A 363 -33.94 0.42 18.96
N GLN A 364 -32.81 1.00 19.37
CA GLN A 364 -32.74 1.73 20.63
C GLN A 364 -33.69 2.95 20.63
N MET A 365 -33.64 3.76 19.58
CA MET A 365 -34.51 4.93 19.42
C MET A 365 -35.99 4.54 19.32
N LEU A 366 -36.30 3.45 18.62
CA LEU A 366 -37.67 2.95 18.51
C LEU A 366 -38.22 2.40 19.84
N LEU A 367 -37.41 1.68 20.63
CA LEU A 367 -37.89 1.11 21.90
C LEU A 367 -37.99 2.15 23.04
N GLN A 368 -37.24 3.24 22.97
CA GLN A 368 -37.35 4.36 23.92
C GLN A 368 -38.65 5.15 23.75
N CYS A 369 -39.26 5.13 22.56
CA CYS A 369 -40.53 5.82 22.33
C CYS A 369 -41.69 5.02 22.98
N PRO A 370 -42.51 5.65 23.86
CA PRO A 370 -43.62 4.96 24.53
C PRO A 370 -44.65 4.34 23.58
N ALA A 371 -44.78 4.86 22.36
CA ALA A 371 -45.70 4.33 21.35
C ALA A 371 -45.24 2.98 20.76
N THR A 372 -43.94 2.68 20.82
CA THR A 372 -43.31 1.49 20.21
C THR A 372 -42.54 0.62 21.20
N SER A 373 -42.50 1.01 22.48
CA SER A 373 -41.75 0.32 23.55
C SER A 373 -42.20 -1.11 23.82
N SER A 374 -43.49 -1.41 23.61
CA SER A 374 -44.07 -2.75 23.79
C SER A 374 -44.36 -3.47 22.48
N ALA A 375 -43.82 -3.01 21.35
CA ALA A 375 -44.08 -3.60 20.04
C ALA A 375 -43.31 -4.91 19.83
N GLU A 376 -43.87 -5.83 19.03
CA GLU A 376 -43.20 -7.08 18.68
C GLU A 376 -41.89 -6.83 17.89
N PRO A 377 -40.84 -7.64 18.08
CA PRO A 377 -39.57 -7.48 17.38
C PRO A 377 -39.71 -7.44 15.84
N GLN A 378 -40.62 -8.23 15.28
CA GLN A 378 -40.91 -8.25 13.84
C GLN A 378 -41.48 -6.92 13.35
N PHE A 379 -42.29 -6.24 14.18
CA PHE A 379 -42.82 -4.92 13.86
C PHE A 379 -41.71 -3.86 13.88
N ILE A 380 -40.82 -3.89 14.88
CA ILE A 380 -39.66 -2.98 14.95
C ILE A 380 -38.75 -3.14 13.74
N GLN A 381 -38.51 -4.38 13.29
CA GLN A 381 -37.71 -4.65 12.09
C GLN A 381 -38.39 -4.12 10.82
N LEU A 382 -39.70 -4.33 10.65
CA LEU A 382 -40.47 -3.80 9.52
C LEU A 382 -40.51 -2.27 9.52
N LEU A 383 -40.65 -1.65 10.69
CA LEU A 383 -40.61 -0.21 10.86
C LEU A 383 -39.22 0.35 10.54
N SER A 384 -38.16 -0.33 10.97
CA SER A 384 -36.77 0.04 10.69
C SER A 384 -36.44 0.06 9.20
N LEU A 385 -37.08 -0.81 8.41
CA LEU A 385 -36.98 -0.84 6.94
C LEU A 385 -37.73 0.32 6.25
N LYS A 386 -38.64 1.00 6.96
CA LYS A 386 -39.45 2.11 6.42
C LYS A 386 -39.02 3.49 6.93
N LEU A 387 -38.15 3.54 7.93
CA LEU A 387 -37.58 4.79 8.42
C LEU A 387 -36.71 5.44 7.34
N GLU A 388 -36.93 6.73 7.14
CA GLU A 388 -36.09 7.57 6.29
C GLU A 388 -35.43 8.67 7.13
N GLN A 389 -34.15 8.93 6.87
CA GLN A 389 -33.43 9.97 7.56
C GLN A 389 -33.79 11.34 6.97
N VAL A 390 -34.31 12.24 7.82
CA VAL A 390 -34.60 13.63 7.47
C VAL A 390 -33.70 14.55 8.30
N ILE A 391 -33.14 15.58 7.66
CA ILE A 391 -32.28 16.58 8.30
C ILE A 391 -33.01 17.92 8.22
N ALA A 392 -33.25 18.54 9.38
CA ALA A 392 -33.76 19.91 9.50
C ALA A 392 -32.66 20.84 9.98
N LEU A 393 -32.57 22.05 9.41
CA LEU A 393 -31.65 23.09 9.90
C LEU A 393 -32.26 23.84 11.09
N PRO A 394 -31.45 24.53 11.91
CA PRO A 394 -31.96 25.46 12.92
C PRO A 394 -32.91 26.50 12.32
N ASP A 395 -33.95 26.85 13.07
CA ASP A 395 -35.01 27.79 12.70
C ASP A 395 -35.88 27.37 11.49
N GLU A 396 -35.90 26.06 11.17
CA GLU A 396 -36.75 25.49 10.13
C GLU A 396 -38.01 24.84 10.72
N PHE A 397 -39.17 25.16 10.15
CA PHE A 397 -40.42 24.52 10.55
C PHE A 397 -40.50 23.11 9.95
N ILE A 398 -40.50 22.09 10.81
CA ILE A 398 -40.69 20.69 10.40
C ILE A 398 -42.16 20.43 10.06
N PHE A 399 -43.08 20.99 10.86
CA PHE A 399 -44.53 20.84 10.70
C PHE A 399 -45.24 22.13 11.11
N SER A 400 -46.24 22.58 10.35
CA SER A 400 -47.02 23.79 10.68
C SER A 400 -48.46 23.44 11.09
N ALA A 401 -49.03 24.24 12.00
CA ALA A 401 -50.41 24.08 12.41
C ALA A 401 -51.36 24.27 11.22
N GLY A 402 -52.19 23.26 10.94
CA GLY A 402 -53.11 23.24 9.80
C GLY A 402 -52.65 22.37 8.63
N ASP A 403 -51.40 21.88 8.64
CA ASP A 403 -50.92 20.91 7.67
C ASP A 403 -51.57 19.53 7.89
N ALA A 404 -51.70 18.76 6.81
CA ALA A 404 -52.17 17.37 6.92
C ALA A 404 -51.07 16.49 7.54
N ALA A 405 -51.40 15.75 8.60
CA ALA A 405 -50.48 14.83 9.25
C ALA A 405 -50.28 13.56 8.41
N THR A 406 -49.33 13.58 7.47
CA THR A 406 -49.01 12.46 6.58
C THR A 406 -47.81 11.64 7.03
N GLU A 407 -46.98 12.18 7.93
CA GLU A 407 -45.68 11.63 8.32
C GLU A 407 -45.53 11.63 9.85
N LEU A 408 -44.72 10.70 10.35
CA LEU A 408 -44.36 10.59 11.76
C LEU A 408 -42.84 10.67 11.90
N PHE A 409 -42.36 11.54 12.78
CA PHE A 409 -40.94 11.80 12.98
C PHE A 409 -40.48 11.28 14.34
N TRP A 410 -39.31 10.64 14.34
CA TRP A 410 -38.54 10.36 15.55
C TRP A 410 -37.30 11.25 15.54
N VAL A 411 -37.07 11.94 16.64
CA VAL A 411 -35.87 12.76 16.80
C VAL A 411 -34.75 11.84 17.25
N LYS A 412 -33.80 11.59 16.36
CA LYS A 412 -32.61 10.80 16.67
C LYS A 412 -31.58 11.63 17.45
N GLU A 413 -31.31 12.85 16.97
CA GLU A 413 -30.31 13.75 17.50
C GLU A 413 -30.76 15.20 17.26
N GLY A 414 -30.53 16.07 18.23
CA GLY A 414 -30.94 17.48 18.21
C GLY A 414 -32.19 17.75 19.05
N GLU A 415 -32.68 18.98 18.96
CA GLU A 415 -33.80 19.47 19.76
C GLU A 415 -34.86 20.08 18.85
N VAL A 416 -36.13 19.87 19.21
CA VAL A 416 -37.27 20.43 18.50
C VAL A 416 -38.10 21.24 19.49
N VAL A 417 -38.54 22.43 19.06
CA VAL A 417 -39.38 23.34 19.84
C VAL A 417 -40.78 23.38 19.24
N ILE A 418 -41.78 23.24 20.09
CA ILE A 418 -43.19 23.35 19.69
C ILE A 418 -43.64 24.81 19.90
N LEU A 419 -44.13 25.43 18.82
CA LEU A 419 -44.60 26.81 18.82
C LEU A 419 -46.12 26.84 18.73
N ASN A 420 -46.78 27.43 19.73
CA ASN A 420 -48.23 27.57 19.76
C ASN A 420 -48.59 29.06 19.73
N GLY A 421 -49.21 29.52 18.63
CA GLY A 421 -49.56 30.94 18.46
C GLY A 421 -48.37 31.91 18.43
N GLY A 422 -47.16 31.43 18.11
CA GLY A 422 -45.92 32.24 18.08
C GLY A 422 -45.23 32.40 19.44
N VAL A 423 -45.72 31.72 20.48
CA VAL A 423 -45.09 31.64 21.80
C VAL A 423 -44.55 30.22 22.00
N GLU A 424 -43.33 30.10 22.52
CA GLU A 424 -42.74 28.81 22.89
C GLU A 424 -43.53 28.23 24.07
N GLU A 425 -44.24 27.14 23.82
CA GLU A 425 -45.08 26.47 24.83
C GLU A 425 -44.53 25.07 25.09
N GLY A 426 -43.55 24.97 25.98
CA GLY A 426 -43.18 23.73 26.65
C GLY A 426 -42.25 22.75 25.92
N ALA A 427 -41.31 22.23 26.72
CA ALA A 427 -40.35 21.14 26.54
C ALA A 427 -39.48 21.16 25.29
N MET A 428 -38.21 21.57 25.48
CA MET A 428 -37.06 21.07 24.73
C MET A 428 -37.15 19.55 24.71
N VAL A 429 -37.52 18.97 23.56
CA VAL A 429 -37.50 17.52 23.41
C VAL A 429 -36.09 17.13 22.95
N SER A 430 -35.19 17.01 23.91
CA SER A 430 -33.87 16.40 23.73
C SER A 430 -34.01 14.89 23.88
N TRP A 431 -33.74 14.14 22.81
CA TRP A 431 -33.56 12.68 22.86
C TRP A 431 -32.06 12.39 22.80
N LEU A 432 -31.31 12.84 23.80
CA LEU A 432 -29.95 12.35 24.02
C LEU A 432 -30.01 11.30 25.13
N PRO A 433 -29.39 10.12 24.95
CA PRO A 433 -29.06 9.30 26.10
C PRO A 433 -28.08 10.09 26.98
N GLU A 434 -28.24 10.01 28.30
CA GLU A 434 -27.07 10.14 29.16
C GLU A 434 -26.08 9.08 28.67
N GLU A 435 -24.89 9.49 28.22
CA GLU A 435 -23.83 8.55 27.90
C GLU A 435 -23.59 7.72 29.17
N GLU A 436 -24.00 6.45 29.16
CA GLU A 436 -23.48 5.49 30.12
C GLU A 436 -21.99 5.41 29.81
N GLU A 437 -21.17 5.92 30.73
CA GLU A 437 -19.74 5.63 30.79
C GLU A 437 -19.59 4.11 30.72
N GLU A 438 -19.20 3.58 29.56
CA GLU A 438 -18.73 2.21 29.46
C GLU A 438 -17.52 2.11 30.40
N GLU A 439 -17.71 1.46 31.56
CA GLU A 439 -16.60 0.97 32.38
C GLU A 439 -15.75 0.09 31.47
N GLU A 440 -14.58 0.60 31.07
CA GLU A 440 -13.52 -0.21 30.48
C GLU A 440 -13.18 -1.31 31.48
N ASP A 441 -13.51 -2.56 31.13
CA ASP A 441 -12.98 -3.77 31.75
C ASP A 441 -11.44 -3.79 31.54
N ASP A 442 -10.73 -3.08 32.40
CA ASP A 442 -9.28 -3.17 32.56
C ASP A 442 -8.94 -4.45 33.32
N ASP A 443 -8.82 -5.55 32.59
CA ASP A 443 -8.21 -6.78 33.09
C ASP A 443 -7.34 -7.42 31.99
N VAL A 444 -6.19 -6.79 31.69
CA VAL A 444 -4.98 -7.51 31.29
C VAL A 444 -3.75 -6.84 31.89
N ASP A 445 -3.32 -7.37 33.04
CA ASP A 445 -1.96 -7.27 33.55
C ASP A 445 -0.95 -7.66 32.46
N ILE A 446 -0.15 -6.69 32.00
CA ILE A 446 1.25 -6.95 31.63
C ILE A 446 2.11 -5.85 32.24
N ASP A 447 2.82 -6.25 33.30
CA ASP A 447 3.95 -5.56 33.89
C ASP A 447 4.93 -4.99 32.84
N ASN A 448 5.10 -3.67 32.91
CA ASN A 448 6.37 -2.98 33.17
C ASN A 448 7.56 -3.28 32.23
N VAL A 449 8.02 -2.28 31.47
CA VAL A 449 9.34 -1.61 31.64
C VAL A 449 9.36 -0.28 30.87
N GLY A 450 9.35 0.83 31.61
CA GLY A 450 10.38 1.88 31.53
C GLY A 450 10.38 2.92 30.39
N GLY A 451 9.88 4.12 30.73
CA GLY A 451 10.76 5.30 30.80
C GLY A 451 10.72 6.37 29.70
N ALA A 452 10.53 7.63 30.16
CA ALA A 452 10.75 8.93 29.51
C ALA A 452 9.69 9.36 28.46
N GLY A 453 8.76 10.27 28.78
CA GLY A 453 8.98 11.71 29.02
C GLY A 453 8.69 12.44 27.69
N GLY A 454 7.54 13.07 27.46
CA GLY A 454 7.00 14.26 28.12
C GLY A 454 6.76 15.31 27.03
N GLY A 455 5.56 15.90 26.96
CA GLY A 455 5.28 17.06 26.09
C GLY A 455 3.94 16.99 25.35
N GLY A 456 2.85 17.32 26.05
CA GLY A 456 1.54 17.52 25.44
C GLY A 456 1.41 18.87 24.72
N VAL A 457 0.59 18.90 23.67
CA VAL A 457 -0.06 20.12 23.16
C VAL A 457 -1.48 19.72 22.74
N GLY A 458 -2.46 20.12 23.54
CA GLY A 458 -3.87 20.10 23.18
C GLY A 458 -4.20 21.29 22.29
N VAL A 459 -5.00 21.07 21.25
CA VAL A 459 -5.57 22.12 20.40
C VAL A 459 -7.07 22.13 20.62
N GLY A 460 -7.51 23.05 21.48
CA GLY A 460 -8.91 23.43 21.65
C GLY A 460 -9.31 24.44 20.58
N VAL A 461 -10.40 24.14 19.90
CA VAL A 461 -11.08 25.03 18.94
C VAL A 461 -12.00 25.96 19.72
N GLY A 462 -11.78 27.27 19.61
CA GLY A 462 -12.67 28.30 20.16
C GLY A 462 -12.64 29.53 19.28
N GLY A 463 -13.72 29.77 18.56
CA GLY A 463 -13.93 30.99 17.78
C GLY A 463 -14.58 32.10 18.60
N SER A 464 -14.08 33.33 18.47
CA SER A 464 -14.93 34.52 18.30
C SER A 464 -14.12 35.76 17.94
N ARG A 465 -14.72 36.53 17.02
CA ARG A 465 -14.30 37.82 16.47
C ARG A 465 -14.24 38.93 17.53
N ALA A 466 -13.27 39.83 17.40
CA ALA A 466 -13.48 41.29 17.33
C ALA A 466 -12.20 41.96 16.80
N GLY A 467 -12.36 42.92 15.89
CA GLY A 467 -11.27 43.49 15.10
C GLY A 467 -10.60 44.73 15.69
N ALA A 468 -9.44 45.06 15.14
CA ALA A 468 -8.87 46.41 15.07
C ALA A 468 -7.87 46.43 13.90
N GLY A 469 -7.99 47.45 13.05
CA GLY A 469 -7.32 47.53 11.75
C GLY A 469 -5.83 47.85 11.81
N PHE A 470 -5.14 47.48 10.72
CA PHE A 470 -3.81 48.00 10.39
C PHE A 470 -3.76 48.37 8.91
N GLY A 471 -3.26 49.58 8.66
CA GLY A 471 -3.17 50.23 7.37
C GLY A 471 -2.09 49.61 6.47
N PHE A 472 -2.40 49.58 5.19
CA PHE A 472 -1.50 49.31 4.09
C PHE A 472 -0.54 50.50 3.90
N GLN A 473 0.75 50.21 3.73
CA GLN A 473 1.72 51.17 3.20
C GLN A 473 2.62 50.44 2.19
N GLU A 474 2.53 50.88 0.94
CA GLU A 474 3.28 50.37 -0.23
C GLU A 474 4.79 50.66 -0.11
N PRO A 475 5.68 49.85 -0.71
CA PRO A 475 7.06 50.23 -0.93
C PRO A 475 7.21 51.01 -2.25
N THR A 476 7.85 52.16 -2.18
CA THR A 476 8.22 53.00 -3.32
C THR A 476 9.62 52.64 -3.84
N ASP A 477 9.76 52.75 -5.16
CA ASP A 477 11.00 52.60 -5.93
C ASP A 477 12.09 53.61 -5.54
N GLY A 478 13.35 53.20 -5.72
CA GLY A 478 14.52 54.06 -5.52
C GLY A 478 15.78 53.58 -6.24
N TRP A 479 15.83 53.78 -7.56
CA TRP A 479 17.06 53.84 -8.34
C TRP A 479 17.94 55.02 -7.89
N GLN A 480 19.23 54.80 -7.59
CA GLN A 480 20.29 55.79 -7.85
C GLN A 480 21.62 55.12 -8.21
N ALA A 481 22.13 55.51 -9.38
CA ALA A 481 23.46 55.24 -9.88
C ALA A 481 24.49 56.22 -9.26
N GLY A 482 25.73 55.76 -9.10
CA GLY A 482 26.88 56.57 -8.70
C GLY A 482 28.18 55.99 -9.23
N HIS A 483 28.85 56.76 -10.08
CA HIS A 483 29.99 56.44 -10.94
C HIS A 483 31.36 56.36 -10.23
N ALA A 484 32.24 55.53 -10.83
CA ALA A 484 33.66 55.73 -11.17
C ALA A 484 34.74 56.01 -10.09
N ALA A 485 35.82 55.22 -10.06
CA ALA A 485 37.10 55.49 -10.76
C ALA A 485 38.28 54.63 -10.26
N SER A 486 39.15 54.21 -11.22
CA SER A 486 40.59 53.85 -11.15
C SER A 486 41.05 52.72 -10.19
N ALA A 487 41.94 51.79 -10.54
CA ALA A 487 42.96 51.69 -11.58
C ALA A 487 43.18 50.21 -11.97
#